data_AF-A0A1I4QH62-F1
#
_entry.id   AF-A0A1I4QH62-F1
#
_cell.length_a   1.000
_cell.length_b   1.000
_cell.length_c   1.000
_cell.angle_alpha   90.00
_cell.angle_beta   90.00
_cell.angle_gamma   90.00
#
_symmetry.space_group_name_H-M   'P 1'
#
loop_
_entity.id
_entity.type
_entity.pdbx_description
1 polymer ?
#
loop_
_entity_poly.entity_id
_entity_poly.type
_entity_poly.pdbx_seq_one_letter_code
_entity_poly.pdbx_strand_id
1 'polypeptide(L)' 'MIRDYLLFYEYFHGDDGSGLDASHQTGWTGTLASLLTIFGSLDREELLKNGMQEVVATLADSPDDTPEQIR' A
#
# COMPACT_ATOMS: atom_id res chain seq x y z
N MET A 1 18.23 -18.92 -2.05
CA MET A 1 18.69 -17.87 -1.10
C MET A 1 17.85 -16.63 -1.35
N ILE A 2 16.62 -16.62 -0.82
CA ILE A 2 15.64 -15.50 -0.88
C ILE A 2 14.90 -15.48 0.47
N ARG A 3 15.64 -15.52 1.58
CA ARG A 3 15.07 -15.67 2.93
C ARG A 3 14.93 -14.34 3.68
N ASP A 4 15.50 -13.27 3.11
CA ASP A 4 15.62 -11.95 3.75
C ASP A 4 14.87 -10.85 2.98
N TYR A 5 14.02 -11.22 2.02
CA TYR A 5 13.20 -10.27 1.25
C TYR A 5 11.72 -10.40 1.62
N LEU A 6 11.02 -9.27 1.69
CA LEU A 6 9.57 -9.25 1.79
C LEU A 6 8.99 -9.82 0.48
N LEU A 7 8.38 -11.01 0.57
CA LEU A 7 7.84 -11.70 -0.59
C LEU A 7 6.46 -11.13 -0.94
N PHE A 8 6.25 -10.87 -2.23
CA PHE A 8 4.95 -10.48 -2.79
C PHE A 8 4.35 -11.71 -3.50
N TYR A 9 3.25 -12.22 -2.95
CA TYR A 9 2.51 -13.36 -3.49
C TYR A 9 1.36 -12.89 -4.39
N GLU A 10 0.85 -13.75 -5.26
CA GLU A 10 -0.29 -13.41 -6.12
C GLU A 10 -1.63 -13.62 -5.42
N TYR A 11 -1.73 -14.65 -4.57
CA TYR A 11 -2.94 -14.96 -3.80
C TYR A 11 -2.61 -15.18 -2.32
N PHE A 12 -3.62 -15.03 -1.46
CA PHE A 12 -3.52 -15.31 -0.04
C PHE A 12 -4.65 -16.25 0.39
N HIS A 13 -4.32 -17.21 1.24
CA HIS A 13 -5.31 -18.10 1.84
C HIS A 13 -6.20 -17.32 2.81
N GLY A 14 -7.53 -17.45 2.66
CA GLY A 14 -8.49 -16.62 3.40
C GLY A 14 -8.53 -16.84 4.92
N ASP A 15 -8.12 -18.03 5.38
CA ASP A 15 -8.20 -18.38 6.81
C ASP A 15 -6.97 -17.95 7.61
N ASP A 16 -5.78 -17.97 7.00
CA ASP A 16 -4.50 -17.77 7.70
C ASP A 16 -3.57 -16.75 7.03
N GLY A 17 -3.96 -16.21 5.87
CA GLY A 17 -3.18 -15.23 5.12
C GLY A 17 -1.91 -15.79 4.50
N SER A 18 -1.74 -17.12 4.39
CA SER A 18 -0.57 -17.71 3.75
C SER A 18 -0.53 -17.35 2.25
N GLY A 19 0.64 -16.91 1.79
CA GLY A 19 0.86 -16.55 0.39
C GLY A 19 0.89 -17.77 -0.52
N LEU A 20 0.20 -17.69 -1.65
CA LEU A 20 0.09 -18.73 -2.66
C LEU A 20 0.59 -18.20 -4.01
N ASP A 21 1.19 -19.10 -4.79
CA ASP A 21 1.68 -18.84 -6.15
C ASP A 21 2.95 -17.94 -6.23
N ALA A 22 3.29 -17.44 -7.41
CA ALA A 22 4.55 -16.78 -7.74
C ALA A 22 4.95 -15.68 -6.73
N SER A 23 6.08 -15.88 -6.05
CA SER A 23 6.58 -15.00 -4.98
C SER A 23 7.42 -13.80 -5.48
N HIS A 24 7.36 -13.53 -6.79
CA HIS A 24 8.26 -12.63 -7.52
C HIS A 24 7.53 -11.77 -8.58
N GLN A 25 6.26 -11.44 -8.35
CA GLN A 25 5.54 -10.48 -9.18
C GLN A 25 5.55 -9.09 -8.54
N THR A 26 6.05 -8.09 -9.28
CA THR A 26 5.70 -6.67 -9.10
C THR A 26 4.35 -6.38 -9.75
N GLY A 27 3.34 -7.21 -9.42
CA GLY A 27 2.00 -7.15 -9.98
C GLY A 27 1.07 -6.27 -9.15
N TRP A 28 -0.24 -6.50 -9.25
CA TRP A 28 -1.25 -5.75 -8.52
C TRP A 28 -1.03 -5.77 -6.99
N THR A 29 -0.36 -6.78 -6.43
CA THR A 29 -0.05 -6.85 -5.00
C THR A 29 0.93 -5.79 -4.52
N GLY A 30 1.69 -5.15 -5.41
CA GLY A 30 2.47 -3.95 -5.09
C GLY A 30 1.60 -2.76 -4.64
N THR A 31 0.32 -2.72 -5.01
CA THR A 31 -0.61 -1.66 -4.57
C THR A 31 -0.86 -1.66 -3.06
N LEU A 32 -0.56 -2.78 -2.35
CA LEU A 32 -0.62 -2.83 -0.90
C LEU A 32 0.30 -1.80 -0.24
N ALA A 33 1.47 -1.50 -0.84
CA ALA A 33 2.37 -0.47 -0.31
C ALA A 33 1.69 0.91 -0.32
N SER A 34 1.02 1.25 -1.42
CA SER A 34 0.24 2.50 -1.53
C SER A 34 -0.91 2.53 -0.52
N LEU A 35 -1.63 1.42 -0.34
CA LEU A 35 -2.70 1.34 0.65
C LEU A 35 -2.16 1.53 2.08
N LEU A 36 -1.02 0.91 2.41
CA LEU A 36 -0.39 1.08 3.72
C LEU A 36 0.03 2.53 3.96
N THR A 37 0.62 3.19 2.96
CA THR A 37 0.96 4.62 3.05
C THR A 37 -0.28 5.47 3.30
N ILE A 38 -1.33 5.28 2.51
CA ILE A 38 -2.59 6.03 2.63
C ILE A 38 -3.21 5.83 4.01
N PHE A 39 -3.39 4.58 4.44
CA PHE A 39 -4.04 4.32 5.73
C PHE A 39 -3.16 4.65 6.94
N GLY A 40 -1.83 4.69 6.76
CA GLY A 40 -0.89 5.15 7.78
C GLY A 40 -0.85 6.67 7.95
N SER A 41 -1.25 7.44 6.93
CA SER A 41 -1.25 8.90 6.97
C SER A 41 -2.59 9.53 7.38
N LEU A 42 -3.64 8.74 7.56
CA LEU A 42 -4.98 9.23 7.88
C LEU A 42 -5.20 9.43 9.39
N ASP A 43 -5.87 10.54 9.75
CA ASP A 43 -6.47 10.68 11.08
C ASP A 43 -7.74 9.84 11.19
N ARG A 44 -7.85 9.08 12.29
CA ARG A 44 -8.96 8.15 12.51
C ARG A 44 -10.29 8.88 12.73
N GLU A 45 -10.29 9.97 13.49
CA GLU A 45 -11.53 10.69 13.82
C GLU A 45 -12.07 11.40 12.59
N GLU A 46 -11.19 12.01 11.79
CA GLU A 46 -11.55 12.66 10.54
C GLU A 46 -12.03 11.65 9.50
N LEU A 47 -11.39 10.48 9.39
CA LEU A 47 -11.84 9.40 8.52
C LEU A 47 -13.24 8.89 8.88
N LEU A 48 -13.54 8.73 10.18
CA LEU A 48 -14.86 8.30 10.62
C LEU A 48 -15.95 9.34 10.35
N LYS A 49 -15.58 10.63 10.40
CA LYS A 49 -16.51 11.74 10.20
C LYS A 49 -16.77 12.03 8.72
N ASN A 50 -15.73 11.99 7.90
CA ASN A 50 -15.74 12.46 6.51
C ASN A 50 -15.73 11.29 5.49
N GLY A 51 -15.42 10.07 5.93
CA GLY A 51 -15.37 8.88 5.08
C GLY A 51 -14.32 9.00 3.96
N MET A 52 -14.65 8.53 2.76
CA MET A 52 -13.73 8.52 1.61
C MET A 52 -13.26 9.91 1.16
N GLN A 53 -13.94 10.98 1.59
CA GLN A 53 -13.52 12.35 1.28
C GLN A 53 -12.21 12.70 1.99
N GLU A 54 -12.00 12.16 3.19
CA GLU A 54 -10.75 12.35 3.95
C GLU A 54 -9.55 11.72 3.23
N VAL A 55 -9.77 10.55 2.62
CA VAL A 55 -8.76 9.84 1.84
C VAL A 55 -8.30 10.70 0.67
N VAL A 56 -9.24 11.32 -0.05
CA VAL A 56 -8.93 12.18 -1.20
C VAL A 56 -8.22 13.46 -0.75
N ALA A 57 -8.65 14.06 0.36
CA ALA A 57 -8.03 15.27 0.91
C ALA A 57 -6.56 15.01 1.32
N THR A 58 -6.32 13.93 2.07
CA THR A 58 -4.97 13.52 2.51
C THR A 58 -4.05 13.22 1.32
N LEU A 59 -4.58 12.58 0.28
CA LEU A 59 -3.83 12.33 -0.96
C LEU A 59 -3.51 13.61 -1.73
N ALA A 60 -4.43 14.58 -1.74
CA ALA A 60 -4.23 15.86 -2.43
C ALA A 60 -3.24 16.79 -1.72
N ASP A 61 -3.04 16.61 -0.41
CA ASP A 61 -2.10 17.38 0.41
C ASP A 61 -0.71 16.72 0.51
N SER A 62 -0.53 15.55 -0.09
CA SER A 62 0.78 14.89 -0.16
C SER A 62 1.73 15.71 -1.05
N PRO A 63 3.00 15.93 -0.64
CA PRO A 63 3.97 16.65 -1.45
C PRO A 63 4.08 15.98 -2.83
N ASP A 64 4.08 16.80 -3.88
CA ASP A 64 4.15 16.32 -5.27
C ASP A 64 5.42 15.47 -5.43
N ASP A 65 5.25 14.17 -5.70
CA ASP A 65 6.32 13.22 -6.04
C ASP A 65 6.81 13.50 -7.48
N THR A 66 7.07 14.77 -7.81
CA THR A 66 7.76 15.09 -9.06
C THR A 66 9.13 14.42 -8.97
N PRO A 67 9.52 13.56 -9.92
CA PRO A 67 10.80 12.86 -9.88
C PRO A 67 11.93 13.85 -10.20
N GLU A 68 12.22 14.75 -9.28
CA GLU A 68 13.43 15.54 -9.29
C GLU A 68 14.56 14.72 -8.65
N GLN A 69 15.59 14.50 -9.47
CA GLN A 69 16.97 14.17 -9.07
C GLN A 69 17.27 12.69 -8.81
N ILE A 70 17.15 11.87 -9.86
CA ILE A 70 18.18 10.86 -10.14
C ILE A 70 19.11 11.47 -11.19
N ARG A 71 20.20 12.09 -10.73
CA ARG A 71 21.31 12.55 -11.56
C ARG A 71 22.54 11.74 -11.24
#